data_AF-A0A1H9ZN03-F1
#
_entry.id   AF-A0A1H9ZN03-F1
#
_cell.length_a   1.000
_cell.length_b   1.000
_cell.length_c   1.000
_cell.angle_alpha   90.00
_cell.angle_beta   90.00
_cell.angle_gamma   90.00
#
_symmetry.space_group_name_H-M   'P 1'
#
loop_
_entity.id
_entity.type
_entity.pdbx_description
1 polymer ?
#
loop_
_entity_poly.entity_id
_entity_poly.type
_entity_poly.pdbx_seq_one_letter_code
_entity_poly.pdbx_strand_id
1 'polypeptide(L)'
;MLNIEAVNSFYRWALVLLFLVLLFWISIAEAGVFEFVSDDDEIDIITHPTGYTGIGGELIVTVGIAPLSPHADEMEIPVQNVIQTWNQLVPTTGNIKIDGNTVPRRMFDFESVALHELGHCIGLGHPNLGSESGLTGEEKDYTKAVSGDNDRFDLDRGMDGIIGSEDDLRGDDINLHWFNMENNNPFLLAEVVDKTTYSLVLEDLPPGHRFAANGDRFVSLLLGYGNTESVMQQGILLGEARRSLVADDVATLRLAMSGLDRLAGTSDDYTLTLQYAGMTDTADIVLNFDNKTAFAACSITGVFINDKHVAIQQGQISFNTGYQWFFNPVLDSTMQEQPVLSVRVNGQAESATLQNGDRLLLTIGLNPGTKSGNQADYWVLAMTPLGDYWLDSRLQFVRSDTPVRAHGGAMIAFSDLKIFEGVAGNLPAGSYTVIFAVDDNRDQIFDETYQHSVSFTILPR
;
A
#
# COMPACT_ATOMS: atom_id res chain seq x y z
N MET A 1 40.22 -29.63 -46.14
CA MET A 1 40.10 -28.70 -45.01
C MET A 1 38.83 -27.90 -45.23
N LEU A 2 37.73 -28.35 -44.59
CA LEU A 2 36.44 -27.67 -44.66
C LEU A 2 36.48 -26.50 -43.67
N ASN A 3 36.05 -25.33 -44.15
CA ASN A 3 36.28 -24.05 -43.52
C ASN A 3 35.37 -23.90 -42.28
N ILE A 4 35.96 -24.06 -41.09
CA ILE A 4 35.28 -24.08 -39.77
C ILE A 4 34.61 -22.72 -39.45
N GLU A 5 34.97 -21.64 -40.15
CA GLU A 5 34.41 -20.31 -39.92
C GLU A 5 32.99 -20.10 -40.48
N ALA A 6 32.56 -20.91 -41.47
CA ALA A 6 31.23 -20.75 -42.08
C ALA A 6 30.08 -21.32 -41.24
N VAL A 7 30.37 -22.31 -40.36
CA VAL A 7 29.35 -22.96 -39.53
C VAL A 7 29.04 -22.15 -38.26
N ASN A 8 29.98 -21.33 -37.77
CA ASN A 8 29.79 -20.51 -36.57
C ASN A 8 29.02 -19.20 -36.83
N SER A 9 28.95 -18.73 -38.08
CA SER A 9 28.16 -17.55 -38.44
C SER A 9 26.66 -17.86 -38.51
N PHE A 10 26.28 -19.05 -38.99
CA PHE A 10 24.87 -19.45 -39.10
C PHE A 10 24.20 -19.67 -37.72
N TYR A 11 24.95 -20.15 -36.72
CA TYR A 11 24.46 -20.27 -35.34
C TYR A 11 24.32 -18.94 -34.61
N ARG A 12 25.14 -17.93 -34.96
CA ARG A 12 25.06 -16.60 -34.34
C ARG A 12 23.86 -15.78 -34.82
N TRP A 13 23.43 -15.94 -36.07
CA TRP A 13 22.22 -15.28 -36.58
C TRP A 13 20.92 -16.03 -36.22
N ALA A 14 20.97 -17.35 -36.06
CA ALA A 14 19.83 -18.13 -35.55
C ALA A 14 19.52 -17.85 -34.06
N LEU A 15 20.55 -17.61 -33.23
CA LEU A 15 20.37 -17.21 -31.83
C LEU A 15 19.87 -15.76 -31.67
N VAL A 16 20.25 -14.84 -32.56
CA VAL A 16 19.77 -13.45 -32.53
C VAL A 16 18.34 -13.33 -33.05
N LEU A 17 17.90 -14.17 -34.00
CA LEU A 17 16.49 -14.23 -34.40
C LEU A 17 15.60 -14.98 -33.39
N LEU A 18 16.12 -15.98 -32.66
CA LEU A 18 15.38 -16.62 -31.56
C LEU A 18 15.22 -15.67 -30.36
N PHE A 19 16.20 -14.77 -30.12
CA PHE A 19 16.12 -13.74 -29.08
C PHE A 19 15.21 -12.55 -29.47
N LEU A 20 15.04 -12.26 -30.77
CA LEU A 20 14.15 -11.19 -31.25
C LEU A 20 12.69 -11.63 -31.47
N VAL A 21 12.42 -12.94 -31.55
CA VAL A 21 11.06 -13.50 -31.53
C VAL A 21 10.59 -13.80 -30.09
N LEU A 22 11.50 -13.85 -29.11
CA LEU A 22 11.21 -13.89 -27.66
C LEU A 22 11.04 -12.50 -27.03
N LEU A 23 11.09 -11.42 -27.82
CA LEU A 23 10.95 -10.03 -27.36
C LEU A 23 9.56 -9.42 -27.61
N PHE A 24 8.58 -10.24 -27.93
CA PHE A 24 7.17 -9.87 -27.91
C PHE A 24 6.42 -10.99 -27.20
N TRP A 25 5.54 -10.58 -26.29
CA TRP A 25 4.68 -11.37 -25.40
C TRP A 25 5.18 -11.34 -23.96
N ILE A 26 4.99 -10.19 -23.33
CA ILE A 26 4.82 -10.12 -21.88
C ILE A 26 3.45 -9.46 -21.69
N SER A 27 2.47 -10.32 -21.52
CA SER A 27 1.20 -10.06 -20.84
C SER A 27 1.48 -10.16 -19.32
N ILE A 28 0.70 -9.73 -18.34
CA ILE A 28 -0.40 -8.80 -18.03
C ILE A 28 -0.81 -9.26 -16.60
N ALA A 29 -1.14 -8.43 -15.59
CA ALA A 29 -2.38 -8.51 -14.77
C ALA A 29 -2.41 -7.58 -13.49
N GLU A 30 -3.36 -7.70 -12.52
CA GLU A 30 -3.97 -6.64 -11.64
C GLU A 30 -4.08 -6.95 -10.08
N ALA A 31 -4.37 -6.00 -9.11
CA ALA A 31 -4.33 -6.10 -7.59
C ALA A 31 -5.67 -6.12 -6.74
N GLY A 32 -5.75 -6.79 -5.55
CA GLY A 32 -6.88 -6.82 -4.58
C GLY A 32 -8.06 -7.81 -4.71
N VAL A 33 -9.16 -7.60 -3.98
CA VAL A 33 -10.47 -8.26 -4.22
C VAL A 33 -11.51 -7.18 -4.48
N PHE A 34 -12.48 -7.43 -5.36
CA PHE A 34 -13.61 -6.53 -5.60
C PHE A 34 -14.92 -7.08 -5.06
N GLU A 35 -15.83 -6.17 -4.74
CA GLU A 35 -17.24 -6.50 -4.54
C GLU A 35 -17.86 -7.14 -5.79
N PHE A 36 -18.97 -7.85 -5.61
CA PHE A 36 -19.70 -8.62 -6.63
C PHE A 36 -18.99 -9.86 -7.20
N VAL A 37 -17.72 -10.12 -6.86
CA VAL A 37 -17.03 -11.36 -7.23
C VAL A 37 -17.64 -12.56 -6.47
N SER A 38 -17.97 -13.65 -7.18
CA SER A 38 -18.61 -14.85 -6.60
C SER A 38 -18.26 -16.16 -7.35
N ASP A 39 -18.80 -17.28 -6.86
CA ASP A 39 -18.62 -18.65 -7.37
C ASP A 39 -19.43 -18.97 -8.64
N ASP A 40 -20.38 -18.11 -9.05
CA ASP A 40 -21.28 -18.34 -10.19
C ASP A 40 -20.70 -17.87 -11.56
N ASP A 41 -19.48 -18.30 -11.91
CA ASP A 41 -18.72 -17.96 -13.16
C ASP A 41 -18.11 -16.54 -13.23
N GLU A 42 -18.09 -15.80 -12.13
CA GLU A 42 -17.73 -14.37 -12.07
C GLU A 42 -16.42 -14.07 -11.30
N ILE A 43 -15.38 -14.90 -11.53
CA ILE A 43 -14.10 -14.85 -10.78
C ILE A 43 -13.17 -13.65 -11.11
N ASP A 44 -13.51 -12.85 -12.11
CA ASP A 44 -12.68 -11.75 -12.65
C ASP A 44 -13.56 -10.53 -12.92
N ILE A 45 -14.27 -10.08 -11.88
CA ILE A 45 -15.04 -8.83 -11.89
C ILE A 45 -14.23 -7.73 -11.21
N ILE A 46 -14.24 -6.55 -11.80
CA ILE A 46 -13.80 -5.31 -11.18
C ILE A 46 -15.00 -4.41 -10.93
N THR A 47 -15.11 -3.96 -9.69
CA THR A 47 -16.17 -3.05 -9.27
C THR A 47 -15.65 -1.63 -9.21
N HIS A 48 -16.36 -0.74 -9.90
CA HIS A 48 -16.04 0.67 -10.02
C HIS A 48 -16.98 1.52 -9.16
N PRO A 49 -16.50 2.66 -8.63
CA PRO A 49 -17.34 3.59 -7.87
C PRO A 49 -18.47 4.19 -8.71
N THR A 50 -19.40 4.82 -8.00
CA THR A 50 -20.57 5.47 -8.60
C THR A 50 -20.20 6.52 -9.63
N GLY A 51 -20.83 6.42 -10.80
CA GLY A 51 -20.68 7.36 -11.92
C GLY A 51 -19.71 6.92 -13.00
N TYR A 52 -18.92 5.85 -12.80
CA TYR A 52 -18.06 5.33 -13.85
C TYR A 52 -18.88 4.66 -14.96
N THR A 53 -18.61 5.04 -16.21
CA THR A 53 -19.35 4.51 -17.39
C THR A 53 -18.43 3.89 -18.44
N GLY A 54 -17.17 3.61 -18.09
CA GLY A 54 -16.15 3.21 -19.07
C GLY A 54 -15.49 4.37 -19.81
N ILE A 55 -15.66 5.60 -19.31
CA ILE A 55 -14.99 6.79 -19.83
C ILE A 55 -14.16 7.37 -18.69
N GLY A 56 -12.91 7.68 -18.99
CA GLY A 56 -11.97 8.20 -18.01
C GLY A 56 -12.23 9.64 -17.58
N GLY A 57 -11.43 10.13 -16.63
CA GLY A 57 -11.51 11.49 -16.10
C GLY A 57 -11.57 11.56 -14.57
N GLU A 58 -12.14 12.64 -14.03
CA GLU A 58 -12.38 12.76 -12.60
C GLU A 58 -13.78 12.22 -12.25
N LEU A 59 -13.82 11.26 -11.34
CA LEU A 59 -15.03 10.69 -10.80
C LEU A 59 -15.27 11.25 -9.39
N ILE A 60 -16.33 12.06 -9.25
CA ILE A 60 -16.70 12.64 -7.96
C ILE A 60 -17.80 11.79 -7.33
N VAL A 61 -17.54 11.24 -6.15
CA VAL A 61 -18.51 10.47 -5.36
C VAL A 61 -18.79 11.20 -4.06
N THR A 62 -20.06 11.51 -3.81
CA THR A 62 -20.49 12.22 -2.61
C THR A 62 -20.71 11.27 -1.44
N VAL A 63 -20.21 11.66 -0.26
CA VAL A 63 -20.32 10.89 0.99
C VAL A 63 -21.04 11.75 2.03
N GLY A 64 -22.15 11.25 2.55
CA GLY A 64 -23.00 11.96 3.52
C GLY A 64 -23.28 11.15 4.78
N ILE A 65 -23.74 11.84 5.82
CA ILE A 65 -24.22 11.22 7.06
C ILE A 65 -25.74 11.43 7.12
N ALA A 66 -26.50 10.37 7.40
CA ALA A 66 -27.94 10.48 7.55
C ALA A 66 -28.28 11.48 8.68
N PRO A 67 -29.07 12.56 8.46
CA PRO A 67 -29.26 13.63 9.44
C PRO A 67 -29.90 13.20 10.76
N LEU A 68 -30.65 12.10 10.75
CA LEU A 68 -31.31 11.55 11.93
C LEU A 68 -30.55 10.36 12.54
N SER A 69 -29.32 10.11 12.10
CA SER A 69 -28.51 9.03 12.62
C SER A 69 -28.17 9.28 14.10
N PRO A 70 -28.28 8.27 14.97
CA PRO A 70 -27.58 8.28 16.25
C PRO A 70 -26.10 8.62 16.04
N HIS A 71 -25.56 9.50 16.86
CA HIS A 71 -24.17 9.96 16.79
C HIS A 71 -23.79 10.75 15.53
N ALA A 72 -24.76 11.27 14.75
CA ALA A 72 -24.46 12.00 13.51
C ALA A 72 -23.43 13.13 13.73
N ASP A 73 -23.56 13.91 14.80
CA ASP A 73 -22.62 14.99 15.12
C ASP A 73 -21.21 14.45 15.42
N GLU A 74 -21.10 13.35 16.18
CA GLU A 74 -19.81 12.71 16.49
C GLU A 74 -19.16 12.02 15.28
N MET A 75 -19.94 11.64 14.26
CA MET A 75 -19.45 11.01 13.03
C MET A 75 -18.77 12.00 12.07
N GLU A 76 -19.09 13.29 12.13
CA GLU A 76 -18.68 14.28 11.12
C GLU A 76 -17.16 14.30 10.88
N ILE A 77 -16.38 14.45 11.94
CA ILE A 77 -14.91 14.53 11.85
C ILE A 77 -14.30 13.21 11.35
N PRO A 78 -14.62 12.03 11.94
CA PRO A 78 -14.13 10.75 11.42
C PRO A 78 -14.47 10.51 9.94
N VAL A 79 -15.68 10.88 9.49
CA VAL A 79 -16.07 10.71 8.08
C VAL A 79 -15.23 11.60 7.17
N GLN A 80 -14.97 12.84 7.57
CA GLN A 80 -14.06 13.73 6.82
C GLN A 80 -12.64 13.15 6.74
N ASN A 81 -12.12 12.59 7.85
CA ASN A 81 -10.81 11.93 7.88
C ASN A 81 -10.77 10.73 6.94
N VAL A 82 -11.79 9.87 6.97
CA VAL A 82 -11.92 8.68 6.12
C VAL A 82 -11.93 9.05 4.63
N ILE A 83 -12.71 10.07 4.26
CA ILE A 83 -12.73 10.64 2.90
C ILE A 83 -11.35 11.12 2.49
N GLN A 84 -10.68 11.85 3.39
CA GLN A 84 -9.33 12.35 3.16
C GLN A 84 -8.32 11.21 2.95
N THR A 85 -8.38 10.14 3.74
CA THR A 85 -7.51 8.97 3.62
C THR A 85 -7.67 8.28 2.27
N TRP A 86 -8.90 8.04 1.83
CA TRP A 86 -9.15 7.45 0.50
C TRP A 86 -8.79 8.40 -0.65
N ASN A 87 -9.02 9.70 -0.54
CA ASN A 87 -8.60 10.66 -1.57
C ASN A 87 -7.08 10.74 -1.74
N GLN A 88 -6.32 10.43 -0.69
CA GLN A 88 -4.87 10.51 -0.72
C GLN A 88 -4.22 9.30 -1.39
N LEU A 89 -4.81 8.10 -1.22
CA LEU A 89 -4.24 6.85 -1.74
C LEU A 89 -2.77 6.65 -1.38
N VAL A 90 -2.43 7.04 -0.15
CA VAL A 90 -1.08 6.94 0.41
C VAL A 90 -0.97 5.63 1.20
N PRO A 91 -0.20 4.64 0.72
CA PRO A 91 0.05 3.44 1.50
C PRO A 91 0.99 3.75 2.67
N THR A 92 0.74 3.11 3.80
CA THR A 92 1.51 3.25 5.04
C THR A 92 1.84 1.88 5.62
N THR A 93 2.80 1.86 6.54
CA THR A 93 3.10 0.70 7.39
C THR A 93 2.91 1.10 8.85
N GLY A 94 2.72 0.13 9.74
CA GLY A 94 2.49 0.39 11.15
C GLY A 94 1.12 1.05 11.42
N ASN A 95 0.13 0.81 10.56
CA ASN A 95 -1.20 1.42 10.65
C ASN A 95 -2.05 0.86 11.82
N ILE A 96 -1.66 -0.27 12.42
CA ILE A 96 -2.29 -0.82 13.62
C ILE A 96 -1.77 -0.09 14.87
N LYS A 97 -2.68 0.56 15.61
CA LYS A 97 -2.39 1.19 16.91
C LYS A 97 -3.20 0.55 18.03
N ILE A 98 -2.52 -0.11 18.97
CA ILE A 98 -3.13 -0.75 20.15
C ILE A 98 -2.34 -0.33 21.40
N ASP A 99 -2.46 0.95 21.77
CA ASP A 99 -1.78 1.51 22.95
C ASP A 99 -2.73 1.85 24.11
N GLY A 100 -4.04 1.86 23.85
CA GLY A 100 -5.07 2.28 24.81
C GLY A 100 -5.18 3.79 25.02
N ASN A 101 -4.29 4.58 24.41
CA ASN A 101 -4.31 6.05 24.42
C ASN A 101 -5.00 6.60 23.18
N THR A 102 -4.84 5.93 22.04
CA THR A 102 -5.47 6.28 20.76
C THR A 102 -6.95 5.92 20.78
N VAL A 103 -7.26 4.67 21.12
CA VAL A 103 -8.62 4.15 21.26
C VAL A 103 -8.73 3.43 22.62
N PRO A 104 -9.75 3.72 23.44
CA PRO A 104 -9.96 2.99 24.68
C PRO A 104 -10.14 1.48 24.44
N ARG A 105 -9.49 0.64 25.26
CA ARG A 105 -9.40 -0.84 25.09
C ARG A 105 -10.73 -1.61 24.95
N ARG A 106 -11.87 -0.99 25.23
CA ARG A 106 -13.20 -1.62 25.21
C ARG A 106 -14.14 -0.98 24.17
N MET A 107 -13.60 -0.16 23.29
CA MET A 107 -14.36 0.56 22.29
C MET A 107 -13.84 0.18 20.90
N PHE A 108 -14.73 0.16 19.93
CA PHE A 108 -14.37 0.08 18.52
C PHE A 108 -14.11 1.50 18.00
N ASP A 109 -13.07 1.66 17.21
CA ASP A 109 -12.80 2.93 16.54
C ASP A 109 -13.75 3.12 15.35
N PHE A 110 -14.66 4.08 15.46
CA PHE A 110 -15.61 4.36 14.38
C PHE A 110 -14.90 4.76 13.09
N GLU A 111 -13.83 5.56 13.16
CA GLU A 111 -13.09 6.02 11.99
C GLU A 111 -12.49 4.84 11.21
N SER A 112 -11.86 3.89 11.90
CA SER A 112 -11.29 2.70 11.27
C SER A 112 -12.36 1.80 10.64
N VAL A 113 -13.50 1.60 11.31
CA VAL A 113 -14.61 0.82 10.74
C VAL A 113 -15.22 1.55 9.54
N ALA A 114 -15.45 2.85 9.64
CA ALA A 114 -15.96 3.65 8.53
C ALA A 114 -15.00 3.67 7.34
N LEU A 115 -13.68 3.66 7.57
CA LEU A 115 -12.67 3.55 6.52
C LEU A 115 -12.81 2.25 5.71
N HIS A 116 -12.98 1.13 6.44
CA HIS A 116 -13.22 -0.20 5.87
C HIS A 116 -14.54 -0.25 5.07
N GLU A 117 -15.65 0.17 5.69
CA GLU A 117 -16.94 0.13 5.00
C GLU A 117 -17.01 1.08 3.80
N LEU A 118 -16.27 2.20 3.84
CA LEU A 118 -16.17 3.08 2.68
C LEU A 118 -15.40 2.40 1.54
N GLY A 119 -14.40 1.56 1.84
CA GLY A 119 -13.70 0.73 0.86
C GLY A 119 -14.65 -0.18 0.07
N HIS A 120 -15.57 -0.87 0.76
CA HIS A 120 -16.64 -1.63 0.11
C HIS A 120 -17.53 -0.76 -0.78
N CYS A 121 -17.94 0.42 -0.27
CA CYS A 121 -18.81 1.33 -0.99
C CYS A 121 -18.14 2.03 -2.20
N ILE A 122 -16.82 1.87 -2.37
CA ILE A 122 -16.08 2.29 -3.58
C ILE A 122 -15.57 1.08 -4.40
N GLY A 123 -15.92 -0.14 -4.02
CA GLY A 123 -15.79 -1.35 -4.84
C GLY A 123 -14.85 -2.43 -4.32
N LEU A 124 -14.14 -2.22 -3.22
CA LEU A 124 -13.17 -3.19 -2.71
C LEU A 124 -13.85 -4.28 -1.88
N GLY A 125 -13.42 -5.53 -2.02
CA GLY A 125 -13.81 -6.65 -1.17
C GLY A 125 -12.75 -7.01 -0.14
N HIS A 126 -13.05 -7.97 0.73
CA HIS A 126 -12.07 -8.50 1.68
C HIS A 126 -10.96 -9.30 0.95
N PRO A 127 -9.67 -9.10 1.28
CA PRO A 127 -8.58 -9.90 0.74
C PRO A 127 -8.47 -11.27 1.42
N ASN A 128 -9.18 -11.50 2.53
CA ASN A 128 -9.33 -12.80 3.17
C ASN A 128 -10.72 -13.43 2.92
N LEU A 129 -10.86 -14.73 3.19
CA LEU A 129 -12.13 -15.47 3.06
C LEU A 129 -13.27 -14.83 3.86
N GLY A 130 -12.96 -14.27 5.02
CA GLY A 130 -13.90 -13.50 5.83
C GLY A 130 -15.04 -14.35 6.39
N SER A 131 -15.96 -13.71 7.11
CA SER A 131 -17.13 -14.36 7.72
C SER A 131 -18.13 -14.90 6.70
N GLU A 132 -18.14 -14.32 5.50
CA GLU A 132 -19.01 -14.70 4.39
C GLU A 132 -18.70 -16.09 3.84
N SER A 133 -17.48 -16.60 4.05
CA SER A 133 -17.10 -17.98 3.69
C SER A 133 -17.82 -19.06 4.51
N GLY A 134 -18.43 -18.69 5.65
CA GLY A 134 -19.00 -19.64 6.62
C GLY A 134 -17.97 -20.37 7.48
N LEU A 135 -16.67 -20.09 7.29
CA LEU A 135 -15.59 -20.61 8.13
C LEU A 135 -15.56 -19.94 9.51
N THR A 136 -14.83 -20.54 10.45
CA THR A 136 -14.77 -20.06 11.84
C THR A 136 -13.33 -19.89 12.32
N GLY A 137 -13.13 -19.03 13.32
CA GLY A 137 -11.79 -18.78 13.86
C GLY A 137 -10.85 -18.16 12.84
N GLU A 138 -9.60 -18.61 12.87
CA GLU A 138 -8.49 -18.15 12.02
C GLU A 138 -8.57 -18.66 10.57
N GLU A 139 -9.42 -19.66 10.28
CA GLU A 139 -9.61 -20.15 8.90
C GLU A 139 -10.22 -19.10 7.98
N LYS A 140 -10.81 -18.04 8.53
CA LYS A 140 -11.32 -16.90 7.75
C LYS A 140 -10.20 -16.02 7.20
N ASP A 141 -8.98 -16.17 7.70
CA ASP A 141 -7.85 -15.29 7.37
C ASP A 141 -7.07 -15.78 6.14
N TYR A 142 -7.42 -16.95 5.58
CA TYR A 142 -6.86 -17.41 4.30
C TYR A 142 -7.21 -16.44 3.18
N THR A 143 -6.33 -16.29 2.20
CA THR A 143 -6.55 -15.42 1.04
C THR A 143 -7.85 -15.74 0.32
N LYS A 144 -8.59 -14.70 -0.09
CA LYS A 144 -9.90 -14.82 -0.73
C LYS A 144 -9.84 -15.75 -1.94
N ALA A 145 -10.76 -16.71 -1.95
CA ALA A 145 -10.95 -17.66 -3.03
C ALA A 145 -12.42 -18.12 -3.04
N VAL A 146 -12.79 -18.84 -4.08
CA VAL A 146 -13.94 -19.77 -4.07
C VAL A 146 -13.44 -21.20 -4.06
N SER A 147 -14.23 -22.12 -3.51
CA SER A 147 -13.89 -23.55 -3.54
C SER A 147 -13.81 -24.04 -4.99
N GLY A 148 -12.89 -24.96 -5.25
CA GLY A 148 -12.75 -25.60 -6.55
C GLY A 148 -13.79 -26.69 -6.82
N ASP A 149 -13.44 -27.59 -7.74
CA ASP A 149 -14.27 -28.71 -8.23
C ASP A 149 -14.82 -29.63 -7.11
N ASN A 150 -14.22 -29.60 -5.92
CA ASN A 150 -14.60 -30.42 -4.79
C ASN A 150 -15.62 -29.77 -3.82
N ASP A 151 -16.07 -28.53 -4.10
CA ASP A 151 -17.00 -27.74 -3.29
C ASP A 151 -16.56 -27.51 -1.83
N ARG A 152 -15.25 -27.46 -1.57
CA ARG A 152 -14.67 -27.17 -0.25
C ARG A 152 -13.44 -26.29 -0.37
N PHE A 153 -13.20 -25.50 0.67
CA PHE A 153 -11.94 -24.78 0.80
C PHE A 153 -10.82 -25.74 1.24
N ASP A 154 -9.69 -25.67 0.54
CA ASP A 154 -8.44 -26.31 0.95
C ASP A 154 -7.66 -25.36 1.87
N LEU A 155 -7.53 -25.75 3.16
CA LEU A 155 -7.05 -24.88 4.25
C LEU A 155 -5.79 -25.45 4.92
N ASP A 156 -4.65 -25.40 4.24
CA ASP A 156 -3.35 -25.83 4.79
C ASP A 156 -2.32 -24.69 4.71
N ARG A 157 -1.66 -24.40 5.84
CA ARG A 157 -0.83 -23.20 6.12
C ARG A 157 0.58 -23.24 5.52
N GLY A 158 0.84 -24.21 4.66
CA GLY A 158 2.18 -24.39 4.11
C GLY A 158 3.25 -24.69 5.15
N MET A 159 4.47 -24.25 4.86
CA MET A 159 5.69 -24.54 5.63
C MET A 159 5.98 -23.49 6.69
N ASP A 160 5.61 -22.24 6.46
CA ASP A 160 5.82 -21.16 7.42
C ASP A 160 4.78 -21.17 8.56
N GLY A 161 3.63 -21.85 8.36
CA GLY A 161 2.56 -21.98 9.34
C GLY A 161 1.71 -20.71 9.50
N ILE A 162 1.82 -19.74 8.59
CA ILE A 162 1.13 -18.46 8.58
C ILE A 162 0.00 -18.52 7.55
N ILE A 163 -1.23 -18.33 8.02
CA ILE A 163 -2.40 -18.29 7.14
C ILE A 163 -2.34 -17.04 6.25
N GLY A 164 -2.67 -17.20 4.97
CA GLY A 164 -2.70 -16.11 3.99
C GLY A 164 -1.33 -15.76 3.41
N SER A 165 -0.29 -16.56 3.71
CA SER A 165 1.06 -16.38 3.15
C SER A 165 1.19 -17.00 1.75
N GLU A 166 2.32 -16.75 1.10
CA GLU A 166 2.55 -17.23 -0.26
C GLU A 166 2.66 -18.74 -0.41
N ASP A 167 2.88 -19.50 0.67
CA ASP A 167 3.13 -20.95 0.63
C ASP A 167 1.95 -21.81 1.07
N ASP A 168 0.79 -21.18 1.34
CA ASP A 168 -0.49 -21.83 1.58
C ASP A 168 -0.81 -22.87 0.50
N LEU A 169 -1.25 -24.05 0.94
CA LEU A 169 -1.65 -25.16 0.07
C LEU A 169 -3.16 -25.14 -0.12
N ARG A 170 -3.59 -24.46 -1.19
CA ARG A 170 -5.00 -24.17 -1.50
C ARG A 170 -5.63 -25.12 -2.52
N GLY A 171 -4.98 -26.25 -2.79
CA GLY A 171 -5.51 -27.34 -3.61
C GLY A 171 -6.16 -26.89 -4.93
N ASP A 172 -7.48 -27.05 -5.04
CA ASP A 172 -8.26 -26.63 -6.22
C ASP A 172 -9.02 -25.31 -6.05
N ASP A 173 -8.85 -24.61 -4.93
CA ASP A 173 -9.44 -23.29 -4.70
C ASP A 173 -9.07 -22.31 -5.83
N ILE A 174 -10.07 -21.56 -6.29
CA ILE A 174 -9.90 -20.56 -7.34
C ILE A 174 -9.64 -19.21 -6.68
N ASN A 175 -8.45 -18.68 -6.91
CA ASN A 175 -8.01 -17.40 -6.37
C ASN A 175 -8.89 -16.24 -6.86
N LEU A 176 -9.28 -15.37 -5.92
CA LEU A 176 -9.98 -14.12 -6.19
C LEU A 176 -9.16 -12.88 -5.80
N HIS A 177 -7.98 -13.07 -5.18
CA HIS A 177 -7.10 -12.00 -4.77
C HIS A 177 -6.07 -11.73 -5.86
N TRP A 178 -6.24 -10.60 -6.49
CA TRP A 178 -5.32 -10.03 -7.43
C TRP A 178 -3.99 -9.63 -6.70
N PHE A 179 -2.85 -10.20 -7.09
CA PHE A 179 -1.57 -10.11 -6.35
C PHE A 179 -0.43 -9.52 -7.18
N ASN A 180 0.58 -8.89 -6.57
CA ASN A 180 1.75 -8.36 -7.32
C ASN A 180 2.59 -9.51 -7.88
N MET A 181 2.74 -9.65 -9.20
CA MET A 181 3.47 -10.81 -9.76
C MET A 181 5.00 -10.70 -9.65
N GLU A 182 5.57 -9.54 -9.33
CA GLU A 182 7.01 -9.43 -9.08
C GLU A 182 7.40 -10.11 -7.77
N ASN A 183 6.57 -9.97 -6.74
CA ASN A 183 6.97 -10.28 -5.36
C ASN A 183 5.89 -10.90 -4.47
N ASN A 184 4.63 -10.96 -4.92
CA ASN A 184 3.45 -11.42 -4.16
C ASN A 184 3.35 -10.78 -2.76
N ASN A 185 3.78 -9.51 -2.63
CA ASN A 185 3.85 -8.83 -1.35
C ASN A 185 2.77 -7.74 -1.25
N PRO A 186 1.72 -7.94 -0.44
CA PRO A 186 0.60 -7.01 -0.32
C PRO A 186 0.96 -5.71 0.42
N PHE A 187 2.20 -5.59 0.91
CA PHE A 187 2.72 -4.39 1.58
C PHE A 187 3.66 -3.57 0.69
N LEU A 188 3.84 -3.98 -0.58
CA LEU A 188 4.62 -3.25 -1.58
C LEU A 188 3.73 -2.83 -2.75
N LEU A 189 3.78 -1.53 -3.07
CA LEU A 189 3.05 -0.97 -4.20
C LEU A 189 3.95 -0.94 -5.44
N ALA A 190 3.48 -1.50 -6.56
CA ALA A 190 4.20 -1.40 -7.82
C ALA A 190 4.21 0.05 -8.36
N GLU A 191 5.17 0.36 -9.24
CA GLU A 191 5.29 1.69 -9.88
C GLU A 191 4.07 2.01 -10.75
N VAL A 192 3.60 1.02 -11.51
CA VAL A 192 2.33 1.06 -12.24
C VAL A 192 1.43 0.02 -11.61
N VAL A 193 0.17 0.39 -11.33
CA VAL A 193 -0.84 -0.55 -10.84
C VAL A 193 -1.92 -0.64 -11.89
N ASP A 194 -1.88 -1.70 -12.66
CA ASP A 194 -2.81 -2.00 -13.73
C ASP A 194 -2.66 -3.48 -14.06
N LYS A 195 -3.19 -3.91 -15.20
CA LYS A 195 -3.04 -5.25 -15.72
C LYS A 195 -1.66 -5.57 -16.24
N THR A 196 -0.56 -5.01 -15.77
CA THR A 196 0.80 -5.39 -16.22
C THR A 196 1.74 -5.76 -15.08
N THR A 197 1.31 -5.58 -13.83
CA THR A 197 2.20 -5.69 -12.66
C THR A 197 1.66 -6.58 -11.53
N TYR A 198 0.40 -6.96 -11.59
CA TYR A 198 -0.26 -7.84 -10.64
C TYR A 198 -0.96 -9.03 -11.35
N SER A 199 -1.75 -9.92 -10.72
CA SER A 199 -2.52 -11.00 -11.39
C SER A 199 -3.53 -11.71 -10.51
N LEU A 200 -4.59 -12.30 -11.10
CA LEU A 200 -5.43 -13.32 -10.45
C LEU A 200 -4.90 -14.74 -10.70
N VAL A 201 -4.12 -14.90 -11.76
CA VAL A 201 -3.72 -16.19 -12.32
C VAL A 201 -2.52 -16.69 -11.54
N LEU A 202 -2.69 -17.76 -10.75
CA LEU A 202 -1.64 -18.27 -9.86
C LEU A 202 -0.36 -18.70 -10.59
N GLU A 203 -0.42 -19.01 -11.89
CA GLU A 203 0.76 -19.27 -12.71
C GLU A 203 1.70 -18.07 -12.86
N ASP A 204 1.20 -16.85 -12.62
CA ASP A 204 2.00 -15.62 -12.65
C ASP A 204 2.74 -15.36 -11.33
N LEU A 205 2.53 -16.20 -10.31
CA LEU A 205 3.21 -16.06 -9.03
C LEU A 205 4.75 -16.19 -9.17
N PRO A 206 5.52 -15.49 -8.31
CA PRO A 206 6.96 -15.66 -8.25
C PRO A 206 7.37 -17.12 -8.04
N PRO A 207 8.51 -17.57 -8.62
CA PRO A 207 8.97 -18.94 -8.46
C PRO A 207 9.09 -19.37 -6.99
N GLY A 208 8.34 -20.42 -6.63
CA GLY A 208 8.32 -20.98 -5.27
C GLY A 208 7.09 -20.61 -4.46
N HIS A 209 6.33 -19.60 -4.89
CA HIS A 209 5.06 -19.24 -4.31
C HIS A 209 3.97 -20.19 -4.83
N ARG A 210 2.95 -20.41 -4.01
CA ARG A 210 1.88 -21.38 -4.25
C ARG A 210 0.50 -20.75 -4.26
N PHE A 211 0.32 -19.66 -3.53
CA PHE A 211 -0.92 -18.89 -3.54
C PHE A 211 -0.67 -17.38 -3.38
N ALA A 212 -1.67 -16.59 -3.71
CA ALA A 212 -1.66 -15.15 -3.47
C ALA A 212 -1.57 -14.85 -1.97
N ALA A 213 -0.67 -13.95 -1.58
CA ALA A 213 -0.55 -13.53 -0.18
C ALA A 213 -1.45 -12.33 0.11
N ASN A 214 -2.19 -12.35 1.21
CA ASN A 214 -3.12 -11.28 1.58
C ASN A 214 -2.54 -10.30 2.62
N GLY A 215 -3.22 -9.17 2.80
CA GLY A 215 -2.78 -8.09 3.68
C GLY A 215 -2.92 -8.33 5.19
N ASP A 216 -2.91 -9.59 5.67
CA ASP A 216 -3.06 -9.94 7.10
C ASP A 216 -1.87 -9.48 7.98
N ARG A 217 -2.12 -9.17 9.25
CA ARG A 217 -1.08 -8.74 10.22
C ARG A 217 0.02 -9.76 10.50
N PHE A 218 -0.25 -11.06 10.40
CA PHE A 218 0.76 -12.09 10.59
C PHE A 218 1.63 -12.26 9.35
N VAL A 219 1.03 -12.15 8.16
CA VAL A 219 1.77 -12.06 6.89
C VAL A 219 2.62 -10.79 6.87
N SER A 220 2.10 -9.67 7.35
CA SER A 220 2.86 -8.42 7.50
C SER A 220 4.08 -8.62 8.39
N LEU A 221 3.93 -9.29 9.53
CA LEU A 221 5.02 -9.57 10.45
C LEU A 221 6.08 -10.49 9.82
N LEU A 222 5.65 -11.54 9.11
CA LEU A 222 6.52 -12.45 8.37
C LEU A 222 7.39 -11.69 7.37
N LEU A 223 6.78 -10.76 6.62
CA LEU A 223 7.43 -9.96 5.58
C LEU A 223 8.18 -8.72 6.12
N GLY A 224 8.21 -8.51 7.44
CA GLY A 224 8.99 -7.45 8.09
C GLY A 224 8.26 -6.12 8.28
N TYR A 225 6.95 -6.07 8.04
CA TYR A 225 6.07 -4.90 8.18
C TYR A 225 5.23 -4.95 9.46
N GLY A 226 5.87 -5.04 10.62
CA GLY A 226 5.16 -5.18 11.90
C GLY A 226 4.09 -4.09 12.16
N ASN A 227 2.99 -4.48 12.82
CA ASN A 227 1.82 -3.64 13.10
C ASN A 227 1.15 -3.07 11.84
N THR A 228 1.14 -3.82 10.74
CA THR A 228 0.51 -3.41 9.48
C THR A 228 -0.57 -4.41 9.11
N GLU A 229 -1.73 -3.95 8.65
CA GLU A 229 -2.78 -4.82 8.10
C GLU A 229 -3.61 -4.02 7.11
N SER A 230 -4.01 -4.67 6.02
CA SER A 230 -4.91 -4.08 5.02
C SER A 230 -6.18 -3.57 5.69
N VAL A 231 -6.63 -2.37 5.33
CA VAL A 231 -7.89 -1.85 5.86
C VAL A 231 -9.02 -2.79 5.48
N MET A 232 -8.98 -3.36 4.28
CA MET A 232 -9.98 -4.32 3.82
C MET A 232 -9.85 -5.71 4.46
N GLN A 233 -8.79 -6.03 5.22
CA GLN A 233 -8.74 -7.28 6.00
C GLN A 233 -9.83 -7.26 7.08
N GLN A 234 -10.76 -8.22 7.00
CA GLN A 234 -11.85 -8.31 7.97
C GLN A 234 -11.33 -8.67 9.36
N GLY A 235 -11.84 -7.99 10.40
CA GLY A 235 -11.64 -8.43 11.79
C GLY A 235 -11.02 -7.41 12.74
N ILE A 236 -11.36 -6.12 12.60
CA ILE A 236 -10.90 -5.09 13.54
C ILE A 236 -11.22 -5.44 15.01
N LEU A 237 -10.29 -5.13 15.90
CA LEU A 237 -10.36 -5.48 17.32
C LEU A 237 -10.75 -4.29 18.20
N LEU A 238 -11.26 -4.58 19.41
CA LEU A 238 -11.50 -3.56 20.43
C LEU A 238 -10.20 -2.88 20.85
N GLY A 239 -10.21 -1.55 20.94
CA GLY A 239 -9.05 -0.74 21.30
C GLY A 239 -7.99 -0.61 20.20
N GLU A 240 -8.29 -1.08 19.00
CA GLU A 240 -7.45 -0.95 17.81
C GLU A 240 -7.91 0.27 16.98
N ALA A 241 -6.93 1.06 16.50
CA ALA A 241 -7.13 1.97 15.38
C ALA A 241 -6.32 1.50 14.17
N ARG A 242 -6.92 1.65 12.98
CA ARG A 242 -6.38 1.41 11.65
C ARG A 242 -6.93 2.45 10.69
N ARG A 243 -6.33 3.65 10.72
CA ARG A 243 -6.85 4.87 10.07
C ARG A 243 -6.12 5.26 8.79
N SER A 244 -5.17 4.45 8.35
CA SER A 244 -4.40 4.67 7.12
C SER A 244 -4.33 3.39 6.29
N LEU A 245 -4.29 3.57 4.96
CA LEU A 245 -4.27 2.49 3.97
C LEU A 245 -2.90 1.79 3.96
N VAL A 246 -2.88 0.56 3.48
CA VAL A 246 -1.65 -0.16 3.09
C VAL A 246 -1.57 -0.30 1.58
N ALA A 247 -0.50 -0.91 1.07
CA ALA A 247 -0.30 -1.05 -0.37
C ALA A 247 -1.41 -1.86 -1.06
N ASP A 248 -1.89 -2.95 -0.45
CA ASP A 248 -3.01 -3.76 -0.95
C ASP A 248 -4.28 -2.93 -1.19
N ASP A 249 -4.72 -2.13 -0.21
CA ASP A 249 -5.89 -1.25 -0.34
C ASP A 249 -5.75 -0.28 -1.53
N VAL A 250 -4.60 0.38 -1.62
CA VAL A 250 -4.29 1.36 -2.66
C VAL A 250 -4.16 0.70 -4.03
N ALA A 251 -3.51 -0.46 -4.10
CA ALA A 251 -3.31 -1.18 -5.33
C ALA A 251 -4.66 -1.62 -5.92
N THR A 252 -5.53 -2.17 -5.07
CA THR A 252 -6.88 -2.61 -5.48
C THR A 252 -7.67 -1.48 -6.12
N LEU A 253 -7.73 -0.32 -5.47
CA LEU A 253 -8.48 0.80 -6.04
C LEU A 253 -7.81 1.37 -7.30
N ARG A 254 -6.47 1.48 -7.31
CA ARG A 254 -5.72 1.98 -8.48
C ARG A 254 -5.89 1.08 -9.69
N LEU A 255 -6.05 -0.22 -9.46
CA LEU A 255 -6.43 -1.11 -10.53
C LEU A 255 -7.80 -0.74 -11.10
N ALA A 256 -8.84 -0.62 -10.27
CA ALA A 256 -10.15 -0.23 -10.82
C ALA A 256 -10.06 1.10 -11.60
N MET A 257 -9.22 2.03 -11.11
CA MET A 257 -8.92 3.30 -11.75
C MET A 257 -8.22 3.19 -13.12
N SER A 258 -7.63 2.06 -13.49
CA SER A 258 -7.11 1.82 -14.86
C SER A 258 -8.19 1.42 -15.87
N GLY A 259 -9.46 1.41 -15.44
CA GLY A 259 -10.61 1.37 -16.33
C GLY A 259 -11.02 -0.02 -16.82
N LEU A 260 -11.67 -0.07 -17.99
CA LEU A 260 -12.23 -1.28 -18.59
C LEU A 260 -11.18 -2.11 -19.33
N ASP A 261 -10.18 -1.46 -19.93
CA ASP A 261 -9.07 -2.18 -20.55
C ASP A 261 -8.03 -2.64 -19.51
N ARG A 262 -8.17 -2.15 -18.28
CA ARG A 262 -7.35 -2.40 -17.11
C ARG A 262 -5.89 -1.97 -17.29
N LEU A 263 -5.57 -1.13 -18.28
CA LEU A 263 -4.22 -0.63 -18.53
C LEU A 263 -4.12 0.82 -18.08
N ALA A 264 -3.11 1.14 -17.27
CA ALA A 264 -2.92 2.52 -16.83
C ALA A 264 -2.36 3.39 -17.96
N GLY A 265 -2.74 4.66 -17.95
CA GLY A 265 -2.36 5.68 -18.92
C GLY A 265 -3.19 5.65 -20.20
N THR A 266 -4.36 5.02 -20.21
CA THR A 266 -5.26 4.97 -21.37
C THR A 266 -6.43 5.95 -21.19
N SER A 267 -7.44 5.87 -22.06
CA SER A 267 -8.50 6.88 -22.13
C SER A 267 -9.67 6.64 -21.17
N ASP A 268 -9.75 5.44 -20.61
CA ASP A 268 -10.78 5.00 -19.68
C ASP A 268 -10.32 5.00 -18.22
N ASP A 269 -9.06 5.38 -17.97
CA ASP A 269 -8.51 5.72 -16.66
C ASP A 269 -9.30 6.83 -15.96
N TYR A 270 -9.56 6.66 -14.68
CA TYR A 270 -10.14 7.71 -13.86
C TYR A 270 -9.38 7.98 -12.56
N THR A 271 -9.64 9.15 -12.01
CA THR A 271 -9.27 9.52 -10.64
C THR A 271 -10.53 9.56 -9.79
N LEU A 272 -10.48 9.00 -8.59
CA LEU A 272 -11.60 9.05 -7.65
C LEU A 272 -11.41 10.22 -6.68
N THR A 273 -12.41 11.09 -6.62
CA THR A 273 -12.52 12.17 -5.63
C THR A 273 -13.77 11.96 -4.79
N LEU A 274 -13.59 11.60 -3.52
CA LEU A 274 -14.65 11.55 -2.53
C LEU A 274 -14.91 12.95 -1.96
N GLN A 275 -16.18 13.37 -1.94
CA GLN A 275 -16.59 14.69 -1.47
C GLN A 275 -17.55 14.58 -0.29
N TYR A 276 -17.20 15.21 0.84
CA TYR A 276 -18.12 15.30 1.98
C TYR A 276 -19.32 16.19 1.62
N ALA A 277 -20.52 15.61 1.68
CA ALA A 277 -21.78 16.27 1.35
C ALA A 277 -22.53 16.79 2.59
N GLY A 278 -21.98 16.63 3.79
CA GLY A 278 -22.62 17.03 5.04
C GLY A 278 -23.66 16.03 5.54
N MET A 279 -24.58 16.54 6.36
CA MET A 279 -25.74 15.79 6.85
C MET A 279 -26.79 15.70 5.74
N THR A 280 -26.85 14.57 5.04
CA THR A 280 -27.78 14.35 3.92
C THR A 280 -28.08 12.87 3.70
N ASP A 281 -29.29 12.57 3.24
CA ASP A 281 -29.72 11.23 2.80
C ASP A 281 -29.61 11.05 1.28
N THR A 282 -29.11 12.06 0.55
CA THR A 282 -29.09 12.08 -0.93
C THR A 282 -27.69 12.02 -1.52
N ALA A 283 -26.66 11.73 -0.72
CA ALA A 283 -25.32 11.47 -1.22
C ALA A 283 -25.28 10.10 -1.93
N ASP A 284 -24.26 9.88 -2.76
CA ASP A 284 -24.04 8.60 -3.44
C ASP A 284 -23.78 7.48 -2.42
N ILE A 285 -23.07 7.82 -1.33
CA ILE A 285 -22.80 6.95 -0.19
C ILE A 285 -23.32 7.63 1.09
N VAL A 286 -24.20 6.95 1.83
CA VAL A 286 -24.77 7.48 3.09
C VAL A 286 -24.42 6.59 4.27
N LEU A 287 -23.82 7.18 5.31
CA LEU A 287 -23.51 6.51 6.58
C LEU A 287 -24.65 6.66 7.59
N ASN A 288 -25.01 5.59 8.30
CA ASN A 288 -26.08 5.59 9.29
C ASN A 288 -25.94 4.51 10.39
N PHE A 289 -26.06 4.90 11.66
CA PHE A 289 -26.42 4.04 12.78
C PHE A 289 -27.91 3.62 12.78
N ASP A 290 -28.27 2.64 11.95
CA ASP A 290 -29.66 2.17 11.82
C ASP A 290 -29.91 0.75 12.34
N ASN A 291 -28.89 0.07 12.85
CA ASN A 291 -28.95 -1.31 13.35
C ASN A 291 -29.44 -2.34 12.31
N LYS A 292 -29.30 -2.07 11.00
CA LYS A 292 -29.65 -3.07 9.97
C LYS A 292 -28.64 -4.21 9.84
N THR A 293 -27.43 -4.02 10.38
CA THR A 293 -26.34 -5.00 10.39
C THR A 293 -25.99 -5.46 11.80
N ALA A 294 -25.32 -6.62 11.90
CA ALA A 294 -24.85 -7.16 13.16
C ALA A 294 -23.78 -6.28 13.81
N PHE A 295 -22.87 -5.69 13.03
CA PHE A 295 -21.79 -4.83 13.52
C PHE A 295 -21.68 -3.54 12.70
N ALA A 296 -21.11 -3.65 11.50
CA ALA A 296 -21.07 -2.65 10.45
C ALA A 296 -21.14 -3.38 9.09
N ALA A 297 -21.65 -2.72 8.06
CA ALA A 297 -21.66 -3.23 6.69
C ALA A 297 -21.99 -2.11 5.70
N CYS A 298 -21.27 -2.04 4.59
CA CYS A 298 -21.70 -1.37 3.38
C CYS A 298 -22.63 -2.28 2.57
N SER A 299 -23.74 -1.72 2.11
CA SER A 299 -24.62 -2.35 1.13
C SER A 299 -24.59 -1.52 -0.14
N ILE A 300 -24.31 -2.17 -1.26
CA ILE A 300 -24.23 -1.55 -2.57
C ILE A 300 -25.24 -2.16 -3.54
N THR A 301 -25.65 -1.37 -4.52
CA THR A 301 -26.28 -1.87 -5.75
C THR A 301 -25.36 -1.55 -6.91
N GLY A 302 -25.38 -2.40 -7.95
CA GLY A 302 -24.48 -2.27 -9.09
C GLY A 302 -25.18 -2.57 -10.42
N VAL A 303 -24.58 -2.10 -11.49
CA VAL A 303 -24.96 -2.44 -12.86
C VAL A 303 -23.72 -2.86 -13.64
N PHE A 304 -23.83 -3.98 -14.36
CA PHE A 304 -22.78 -4.40 -15.29
C PHE A 304 -22.62 -3.36 -16.41
N ILE A 305 -21.40 -2.84 -16.56
CA ILE A 305 -20.99 -2.08 -17.75
C ILE A 305 -20.75 -3.06 -18.90
N ASN A 306 -20.11 -4.19 -18.62
CA ASN A 306 -19.90 -5.34 -19.49
C ASN A 306 -19.81 -6.63 -18.64
N ASP A 307 -19.35 -7.75 -19.19
CA ASP A 307 -19.24 -9.05 -18.51
C ASP A 307 -18.15 -9.13 -17.41
N LYS A 308 -17.33 -8.09 -17.25
CA LYS A 308 -16.17 -8.08 -16.35
C LYS A 308 -16.11 -6.86 -15.43
N HIS A 309 -17.01 -5.90 -15.62
CA HIS A 309 -16.98 -4.64 -14.89
C HIS A 309 -18.38 -4.23 -14.44
N VAL A 310 -18.47 -3.89 -13.16
CA VAL A 310 -19.68 -3.40 -12.50
C VAL A 310 -19.46 -1.96 -12.08
N ALA A 311 -20.45 -1.08 -12.27
CA ALA A 311 -20.47 0.24 -11.65
C ALA A 311 -21.46 0.25 -10.49
N ILE A 312 -21.03 0.72 -9.32
CA ILE A 312 -21.91 0.95 -8.17
C ILE A 312 -22.92 2.04 -8.51
N GLN A 313 -24.19 1.85 -8.19
CA GLN A 313 -25.23 2.87 -8.36
C GLN A 313 -25.47 3.66 -7.08
N GLN A 314 -25.38 3.01 -5.93
CA GLN A 314 -25.58 3.62 -4.62
C GLN A 314 -24.91 2.78 -3.55
N GLY A 315 -24.38 3.43 -2.51
CA GLY A 315 -23.86 2.79 -1.29
C GLY A 315 -24.60 3.25 -0.04
N GLN A 316 -24.82 2.32 0.90
CA GLN A 316 -25.34 2.62 2.24
C GLN A 316 -24.49 1.90 3.28
N ILE A 317 -23.84 2.66 4.16
CA ILE A 317 -23.07 2.10 5.27
C ILE A 317 -23.94 2.11 6.52
N SER A 318 -24.19 0.92 7.06
CA SER A 318 -24.98 0.70 8.26
C SER A 318 -24.09 0.38 9.44
N PHE A 319 -24.37 0.95 10.61
CA PHE A 319 -23.69 0.65 11.87
C PHE A 319 -24.66 0.22 12.97
N ASN A 320 -24.18 -0.60 13.90
CA ASN A 320 -24.95 -1.07 15.04
C ASN A 320 -24.64 -0.26 16.32
N THR A 321 -25.67 0.37 16.88
CA THR A 321 -25.62 1.17 18.13
C THR A 321 -25.38 0.34 19.39
N GLY A 322 -25.46 -0.99 19.31
CA GLY A 322 -25.27 -1.92 20.43
C GLY A 322 -23.82 -2.06 20.91
N TYR A 323 -22.86 -1.42 20.23
CA TYR A 323 -21.44 -1.45 20.56
C TYR A 323 -20.97 -0.13 21.19
N GLN A 324 -19.82 -0.18 21.88
CA GLN A 324 -19.18 1.03 22.39
C GLN A 324 -18.28 1.62 21.31
N TRP A 325 -18.66 2.79 20.79
CA TRP A 325 -17.96 3.46 19.70
C TRP A 325 -17.10 4.61 20.20
N PHE A 326 -15.85 4.65 19.75
CA PHE A 326 -14.96 5.79 19.91
C PHE A 326 -14.97 6.60 18.62
N PHE A 327 -15.21 7.91 18.75
CA PHE A 327 -15.19 8.85 17.63
C PHE A 327 -13.96 9.73 17.77
N ASN A 328 -13.12 9.77 16.73
CA ASN A 328 -11.98 10.67 16.68
C ASN A 328 -12.48 12.13 16.60
N PRO A 329 -12.23 12.98 17.61
CA PRO A 329 -12.70 14.37 17.56
C PRO A 329 -11.69 15.30 16.86
N VAL A 330 -10.56 14.77 16.39
CA VAL A 330 -9.49 15.55 15.77
C VAL A 330 -9.59 15.37 14.27
N LEU A 331 -9.85 16.48 13.58
CA LEU A 331 -9.72 16.53 12.13
C LEU A 331 -8.25 16.37 11.80
N ASP A 332 -7.94 15.37 10.98
CA ASP A 332 -6.60 15.21 10.45
C ASP A 332 -6.28 16.46 9.65
N SER A 333 -5.26 17.20 10.09
CA SER A 333 -4.73 18.29 9.30
C SER A 333 -4.43 17.73 7.92
N THR A 334 -4.92 18.38 6.87
CA THR A 334 -4.62 18.06 5.46
C THR A 334 -3.19 17.52 5.38
N MET A 335 -3.01 16.28 4.91
CA MET A 335 -1.66 15.72 4.82
C MET A 335 -0.76 16.72 4.14
N GLN A 336 0.45 16.82 4.68
CA GLN A 336 1.44 17.78 4.23
C GLN A 336 1.59 17.67 2.72
N GLU A 337 1.31 18.76 1.98
CA GLU A 337 1.42 18.77 0.52
C GLU A 337 2.83 18.44 0.03
N GLN A 338 3.81 18.63 0.92
CA GLN A 338 5.23 18.45 0.65
C GLN A 338 5.82 17.38 1.55
N PRO A 339 6.76 16.56 1.03
CA PRO A 339 7.50 15.60 1.82
C PRO A 339 8.22 16.24 3.00
N VAL A 340 8.22 15.56 4.15
CA VAL A 340 9.05 15.89 5.30
C VAL A 340 10.15 14.88 5.44
N LEU A 341 11.37 15.38 5.32
CA LEU A 341 12.58 14.61 5.51
C LEU A 341 13.10 14.84 6.93
N SER A 342 13.74 13.82 7.48
CA SER A 342 14.43 13.93 8.75
C SER A 342 15.79 13.25 8.66
N VAL A 343 16.78 13.87 9.30
CA VAL A 343 18.12 13.31 9.53
C VAL A 343 18.42 13.50 10.99
N ARG A 344 18.88 12.45 11.67
CA ARG A 344 19.16 12.46 13.11
C ARG A 344 20.54 11.92 13.41
N VAL A 345 21.20 12.54 14.39
CA VAL A 345 22.43 12.07 15.02
C VAL A 345 22.08 11.61 16.43
N ASN A 346 22.27 10.32 16.73
CA ASN A 346 21.94 9.73 18.03
C ASN A 346 20.50 10.04 18.48
N GLY A 347 19.55 10.06 17.54
CA GLY A 347 18.13 10.36 17.77
C GLY A 347 17.76 11.85 17.79
N GLN A 348 18.75 12.75 17.74
CA GLN A 348 18.52 14.20 17.76
C GLN A 348 18.56 14.79 16.35
N ALA A 349 17.61 15.70 16.05
CA ALA A 349 17.55 16.43 14.78
C ALA A 349 18.36 17.73 14.79
N GLU A 350 18.85 18.14 15.97
CA GLU A 350 19.67 19.34 16.16
C GLU A 350 21.17 19.00 16.15
N SER A 351 22.01 20.03 16.17
CA SER A 351 23.45 19.84 16.15
C SER A 351 23.98 19.12 17.38
N ALA A 352 24.87 18.13 17.19
CA ALA A 352 25.47 17.37 18.28
C ALA A 352 26.98 17.60 18.41
N THR A 353 27.54 17.45 19.63
CA THR A 353 28.99 17.37 19.86
C THR A 353 29.32 16.01 20.45
N LEU A 354 30.26 15.30 19.82
CA LEU A 354 30.66 13.95 20.19
C LEU A 354 32.12 13.95 20.65
N GLN A 355 32.38 13.25 21.76
CA GLN A 355 33.71 12.96 22.23
C GLN A 355 34.29 11.72 21.54
N ASN A 356 35.62 11.61 21.61
CA ASN A 356 36.33 10.42 21.17
C ASN A 356 35.88 9.19 22.01
N GLY A 357 35.20 8.26 21.37
CA GLY A 357 34.65 7.04 22.00
C GLY A 357 33.13 7.01 22.08
N ASP A 358 32.44 8.12 21.81
CA ASP A 358 30.99 8.14 21.75
C ASP A 358 30.47 7.28 20.59
N ARG A 359 29.31 6.64 20.80
CA ARG A 359 28.57 5.99 19.72
C ARG A 359 28.04 7.07 18.77
N LEU A 360 28.17 6.82 17.48
CA LEU A 360 27.57 7.61 16.41
C LEU A 360 26.58 6.73 15.66
N LEU A 361 25.31 7.11 15.72
CA LEU A 361 24.22 6.52 14.96
C LEU A 361 23.59 7.62 14.09
N LEU A 362 23.56 7.40 12.79
CA LEU A 362 22.85 8.26 11.84
C LEU A 362 21.59 7.55 11.35
N THR A 363 20.45 8.21 11.48
CA THR A 363 19.18 7.75 10.92
C THR A 363 18.56 8.80 10.01
N ILE A 364 17.80 8.35 9.03
CA ILE A 364 16.98 9.18 8.16
C ILE A 364 15.52 8.72 8.20
N GLY A 365 14.61 9.62 7.84
CA GLY A 365 13.20 9.31 7.72
C GLY A 365 12.54 10.17 6.66
N LEU A 366 11.51 9.64 6.03
CA LEU A 366 10.69 10.30 5.03
C LEU A 366 9.22 10.13 5.41
N ASN A 367 8.50 11.24 5.54
CA ASN A 367 7.05 11.26 5.40
C ASN A 367 6.74 11.90 4.05
N PRO A 368 6.28 11.15 3.05
CA PRO A 368 6.12 11.67 1.69
C PRO A 368 4.88 12.56 1.52
N GLY A 369 3.99 12.64 2.51
CA GLY A 369 2.78 13.44 2.41
C GLY A 369 1.91 13.00 1.23
N THR A 370 1.34 13.97 0.51
CA THR A 370 0.55 13.72 -0.72
C THR A 370 1.40 13.24 -1.90
N LYS A 371 2.73 13.17 -1.76
CA LYS A 371 3.64 12.65 -2.80
C LYS A 371 3.92 11.16 -2.63
N SER A 372 3.30 10.47 -1.66
CA SER A 372 3.53 9.03 -1.50
C SER A 372 3.23 8.26 -2.77
N GLY A 373 4.10 7.31 -3.12
CA GLY A 373 4.01 6.56 -4.36
C GLY A 373 4.62 7.26 -5.58
N ASN A 374 4.84 8.59 -5.56
CA ASN A 374 5.49 9.28 -6.68
C ASN A 374 6.92 8.79 -6.85
N GLN A 375 7.37 8.65 -8.08
CA GLN A 375 8.73 8.23 -8.38
C GLN A 375 9.72 9.35 -8.05
N ALA A 376 10.76 9.01 -7.31
CA ALA A 376 11.74 9.94 -6.75
C ALA A 376 13.15 9.32 -6.70
N ASP A 377 14.17 10.17 -6.81
CA ASP A 377 15.54 9.82 -6.46
C ASP A 377 15.89 10.31 -5.06
N TYR A 378 16.61 9.46 -4.31
CA TYR A 378 16.97 9.65 -2.92
C TYR A 378 18.48 9.75 -2.82
N TRP A 379 18.93 10.73 -2.05
CA TRP A 379 20.33 11.10 -1.96
C TRP A 379 20.73 11.33 -0.53
N VAL A 380 21.91 10.84 -0.14
CA VAL A 380 22.48 11.14 1.17
C VAL A 380 23.92 11.58 0.99
N LEU A 381 24.20 12.83 1.36
CA LEU A 381 25.53 13.44 1.32
C LEU A 381 26.04 13.63 2.75
N ALA A 382 27.22 13.13 3.04
CA ALA A 382 27.99 13.42 4.23
C ALA A 382 29.20 14.29 3.86
N MET A 383 29.14 15.57 4.23
CA MET A 383 30.26 16.50 4.16
C MET A 383 31.15 16.29 5.38
N THR A 384 32.43 15.97 5.17
CA THR A 384 33.36 15.62 6.24
C THR A 384 34.65 16.46 6.16
N PRO A 385 35.51 16.45 7.20
CA PRO A 385 36.82 17.10 7.13
C PRO A 385 37.75 16.56 6.03
N LEU A 386 37.46 15.38 5.47
CA LEU A 386 38.26 14.74 4.41
C LEU A 386 37.65 14.89 3.00
N GLY A 387 36.53 15.60 2.91
CA GLY A 387 35.74 15.79 1.69
C GLY A 387 34.38 15.11 1.76
N ASP A 388 33.74 15.00 0.60
CA ASP A 388 32.34 14.59 0.48
C ASP A 388 32.21 13.09 0.25
N TYR A 389 31.23 12.50 0.92
CA TYR A 389 30.88 11.10 0.84
C TYR A 389 29.40 10.96 0.54
N TRP A 390 29.06 10.13 -0.44
CA TRP A 390 27.69 9.85 -0.82
C TRP A 390 27.31 8.43 -0.41
N LEU A 391 26.09 8.23 0.05
CA LEU A 391 25.56 6.90 0.31
C LEU A 391 25.18 6.23 -1.01
N ASP A 392 25.74 5.07 -1.29
CA ASP A 392 25.39 4.29 -2.47
C ASP A 392 24.15 3.40 -2.26
N SER A 393 23.75 2.69 -3.32
CA SER A 393 22.61 1.76 -3.28
C SER A 393 22.82 0.51 -2.42
N ARG A 394 24.00 0.33 -1.84
CA ARG A 394 24.32 -0.71 -0.86
C ARG A 394 24.36 -0.17 0.56
N LEU A 395 23.91 1.08 0.76
CA LEU A 395 23.96 1.80 2.02
C LEU A 395 25.40 1.94 2.56
N GLN A 396 26.36 2.17 1.66
CA GLN A 396 27.75 2.43 2.01
C GLN A 396 28.16 3.84 1.59
N PHE A 397 28.81 4.56 2.50
CA PHE A 397 29.38 5.87 2.17
C PHE A 397 30.63 5.73 1.31
N VAL A 398 30.59 6.26 0.09
CA VAL A 398 31.69 6.28 -0.87
C VAL A 398 32.14 7.71 -1.13
N ARG A 399 33.46 7.95 -1.17
CA ARG A 399 34.00 9.27 -1.46
C ARG A 399 33.75 9.60 -2.93
N SER A 400 33.10 10.74 -3.21
CA SER A 400 32.81 11.16 -4.58
C SER A 400 32.61 12.67 -4.65
N ASP A 401 33.18 13.31 -5.67
CA ASP A 401 32.99 14.72 -5.98
C ASP A 401 31.73 14.97 -6.84
N THR A 402 31.06 13.90 -7.27
CA THR A 402 29.78 13.94 -8.00
C THR A 402 28.70 13.19 -7.24
N PRO A 403 27.42 13.60 -7.32
CA PRO A 403 26.32 12.90 -6.67
C PRO A 403 26.28 11.40 -6.99
N VAL A 404 26.05 10.58 -5.96
CA VAL A 404 25.80 9.14 -6.09
C VAL A 404 24.42 8.88 -5.52
N ARG A 405 23.54 8.31 -6.34
CA ARG A 405 22.17 7.99 -5.96
C ARG A 405 22.15 6.85 -4.94
N ALA A 406 21.45 7.06 -3.83
CA ALA A 406 21.23 6.03 -2.82
C ALA A 406 20.07 5.10 -3.21
N HIS A 407 18.96 5.67 -3.67
CA HIS A 407 17.79 4.90 -4.10
C HIS A 407 17.02 5.65 -5.19
N GLY A 408 16.30 4.93 -6.05
CA GLY A 408 15.40 5.52 -7.03
C GLY A 408 14.16 4.65 -7.18
N GLY A 409 13.01 5.19 -6.81
CA GLY A 409 11.75 4.45 -6.70
C GLY A 409 10.64 5.30 -6.08
N ALA A 410 9.53 4.66 -5.71
CA ALA A 410 8.40 5.35 -5.09
C ALA A 410 8.79 6.04 -3.77
N MET A 411 8.20 7.21 -3.51
CA MET A 411 8.21 7.85 -2.20
C MET A 411 7.44 7.01 -1.18
N ILE A 412 8.14 6.33 -0.27
CA ILE A 412 7.54 5.46 0.74
C ILE A 412 7.81 6.06 2.13
N ALA A 413 6.80 6.03 2.99
CA ALA A 413 6.95 6.46 4.37
C ALA A 413 7.85 5.50 5.17
N PHE A 414 8.88 6.04 5.81
CA PHE A 414 9.69 5.29 6.78
C PHE A 414 10.25 6.22 7.84
N SER A 415 10.45 5.67 9.04
CA SER A 415 11.07 6.36 10.16
C SER A 415 12.34 5.64 10.58
N ASP A 416 13.40 6.42 10.85
CA ASP A 416 14.63 5.96 11.49
C ASP A 416 15.40 4.84 10.73
N LEU A 417 15.41 4.90 9.40
CA LEU A 417 16.29 4.07 8.58
C LEU A 417 17.75 4.35 8.96
N LYS A 418 18.46 3.33 9.44
CA LYS A 418 19.86 3.43 9.85
C LYS A 418 20.76 3.47 8.62
N ILE A 419 21.52 4.56 8.49
CA ILE A 419 22.47 4.75 7.37
C ILE A 419 23.93 4.67 7.82
N PHE A 420 24.20 4.78 9.12
CA PHE A 420 25.53 4.57 9.69
C PHE A 420 25.46 4.23 11.17
N GLU A 421 26.28 3.28 11.61
CA GLU A 421 26.52 3.02 13.03
C GLU A 421 28.01 2.78 13.27
N GLY A 422 28.59 3.48 14.24
CA GLY A 422 29.99 3.34 14.58
C GLY A 422 30.39 4.08 15.85
N VAL A 423 31.70 4.25 16.03
CA VAL A 423 32.30 4.97 17.14
C VAL A 423 32.99 6.22 16.60
N ALA A 424 32.69 7.39 17.18
CA ALA A 424 33.20 8.69 16.71
C ALA A 424 34.73 8.74 16.68
N GLY A 425 35.40 8.00 17.57
CA GLY A 425 36.87 7.93 17.63
C GLY A 425 37.58 7.29 16.44
N ASN A 426 36.84 6.64 15.53
CA ASN A 426 37.33 6.09 14.28
C ASN A 426 37.24 7.07 13.10
N LEU A 427 36.60 8.22 13.32
CA LEU A 427 36.46 9.29 12.33
C LEU A 427 37.39 10.46 12.69
N PRO A 428 37.87 11.22 11.69
CA PRO A 428 38.62 12.45 11.94
C PRO A 428 37.89 13.43 12.85
N ALA A 429 38.63 14.14 13.70
CA ALA A 429 38.06 15.26 14.43
C ALA A 429 37.69 16.40 13.45
N GLY A 430 36.56 17.06 13.70
CA GLY A 430 36.08 18.16 12.88
C GLY A 430 34.56 18.18 12.76
N SER A 431 34.07 19.07 11.89
CA SER A 431 32.65 19.25 11.64
C SER A 431 32.17 18.35 10.50
N TYR A 432 30.98 17.80 10.70
CA TYR A 432 30.27 16.96 9.76
C TYR A 432 28.90 17.58 9.51
N THR A 433 28.44 17.51 8.27
CA THR A 433 27.05 17.80 7.91
C THR A 433 26.53 16.64 7.08
N VAL A 434 25.39 16.10 7.46
CA VAL A 434 24.71 15.02 6.72
C VAL A 434 23.41 15.59 6.18
N ILE A 435 23.21 15.44 4.88
CA ILE A 435 22.04 15.90 4.13
C ILE A 435 21.34 14.66 3.59
N PHE A 436 20.03 14.58 3.81
CA PHE A 436 19.15 13.66 3.11
C PHE A 436 18.26 14.50 2.19
N ALA A 437 18.26 14.16 0.91
CA ALA A 437 17.44 14.82 -0.09
C ALA A 437 16.64 13.80 -0.89
N VAL A 438 15.48 14.25 -1.37
CA VAL A 438 14.56 13.51 -2.20
C VAL A 438 14.12 14.45 -3.32
N ASP A 439 14.26 14.00 -4.55
CA ASP A 439 13.81 14.74 -5.73
C ASP A 439 12.35 14.40 -6.04
N ASP A 440 11.63 15.28 -6.72
CA ASP A 440 10.23 15.06 -7.10
C ASP A 440 10.07 14.33 -8.45
N ASN A 441 11.17 13.79 -8.97
CA ASN A 441 11.23 12.98 -10.17
C ASN A 441 12.31 11.88 -10.00
N ARG A 442 12.37 10.96 -10.97
CA ARG A 442 13.35 9.86 -11.02
C ARG A 442 14.16 9.91 -12.32
N ASP A 443 15.05 10.87 -12.45
CA ASP A 443 15.85 11.08 -13.66
C ASP A 443 17.37 10.85 -13.49
N GLN A 444 17.80 10.48 -12.28
CA GLN A 444 19.19 10.31 -11.85
C GLN A 444 20.01 11.59 -11.79
N ILE A 445 19.35 12.74 -11.75
CA ILE A 445 19.95 14.05 -11.54
C ILE A 445 19.63 14.47 -10.10
N PHE A 446 20.61 15.06 -9.44
CA PHE A 446 20.45 15.54 -8.07
C PHE A 446 19.88 16.97 -8.11
N ASP A 447 18.58 17.10 -7.87
CA ASP A 447 17.86 18.37 -7.95
C ASP A 447 17.75 19.10 -6.61
N GLU A 448 17.85 18.36 -5.49
CA GLU A 448 17.63 18.85 -4.12
C GLU A 448 16.22 19.40 -3.91
N THR A 449 15.19 18.84 -4.57
CA THR A 449 13.82 19.38 -4.49
C THR A 449 13.32 19.46 -3.04
N TYR A 450 13.56 18.41 -2.25
CA TYR A 450 13.32 18.40 -0.81
C TYR A 450 14.59 17.96 -0.09
N GLN A 451 14.94 18.64 1.01
CA GLN A 451 16.11 18.25 1.81
C GLN A 451 15.96 18.56 3.30
N HIS A 452 16.62 17.74 4.11
CA HIS A 452 16.85 17.99 5.52
C HIS A 452 18.31 17.72 5.85
N SER A 453 18.90 18.49 6.76
CA SER A 453 20.29 18.30 7.18
C SER A 453 20.46 18.33 8.69
N VAL A 454 21.52 17.68 9.16
CA VAL A 454 21.96 17.74 10.56
C VAL A 454 23.48 17.86 10.57
N SER A 455 24.01 18.63 11.52
CA SER A 455 25.45 18.79 11.68
C SER A 455 25.91 18.23 13.03
N PHE A 456 27.13 17.72 13.09
CA PHE A 456 27.75 17.36 14.36
C PHE A 456 29.26 17.60 14.33
N THR A 457 29.86 17.75 15.50
CA THR A 457 31.30 17.96 15.64
C THR A 457 31.89 16.82 16.46
N ILE A 458 32.95 16.21 15.93
CA ILE A 458 33.80 15.26 16.67
C ILE A 458 34.97 16.05 17.25
N LEU A 459 35.09 16.04 18.57
CA LEU A 459 36.19 16.73 19.25
C LEU A 459 37.53 16.00 19.03
N PRO A 460 38.65 16.74 19.01
CA PRO A 460 39.98 16.14 19.03
C PRO A 460 40.18 15.22 20.22
N ARG A 461 41.07 14.25 20.06
CA ARG A 461 41.47 13.32 21.14
C ARG A 461 42.12 14.03 22.32
#